data_AF-A0A836M4R8-F1
#
_entry.id   AF-A0A836M4R8-F1
#
_cell.length_a   1.000
_cell.length_b   1.000
_cell.length_c   1.000
_cell.angle_alpha   90.00
_cell.angle_beta   90.00
_cell.angle_gamma   90.00
#
_symmetry.space_group_name_H-M   'P 1'
#
loop_
_entity.id
_entity.type
_entity.pdbx_description
1 polymer ?
#
loop_
_entity_poly.entity_id
_entity_poly.type
_entity_poly.pdbx_seq_one_letter_code
_entity_poly.pdbx_strand_id
1 'polypeptide(L)'
;MNNLITRYLNNLGQWYEVALTVTKAIVAIGVLCLVAYLLTISYIPSEISFGDTLIFLLIFAAFSIAYTVLGFMLFFFGTSLAPVTYLVLSLVDKYLPPHIRIGKKLPFPKINIITLIGSLYLLYVIHGIFLLHWKINLYIGITVFFIAFAYYPFYMNRQKIKEFNIKFENLADIVDDPDASENLKAFARKKLKRLETHVKDSLEIVFFISLTPLVPLILIGDVGKAFLNYTMQNTGVRIEKATLYIKEPYANLIELPKSTSKELSQYKTFIFKDVKVLFQGIGKSTLVSYKVKDIEKQLVIPNEYITVERSKKIEE
;
A
#
# COMPACT_ATOMS: atom_id res chain seq x y z
N MET A 1 25.65 30.33 25.71
CA MET A 1 25.90 28.87 25.67
C MET A 1 24.69 28.06 26.15
N ASN A 2 24.03 28.42 27.26
CA ASN A 2 22.86 27.69 27.78
C ASN A 2 21.65 27.59 26.83
N ASN A 3 21.36 28.62 26.03
CA ASN A 3 20.16 28.69 25.18
C ASN A 3 20.22 27.78 23.94
N LEU A 4 21.43 27.48 23.46
CA LEU A 4 21.66 26.57 22.33
C LEU A 4 21.56 25.11 22.75
N ILE A 5 22.08 24.77 23.93
CA ILE A 5 22.02 23.43 24.52
C ILE A 5 20.58 23.07 24.89
N THR A 6 19.83 23.99 25.52
CA THR A 6 18.40 23.77 25.83
C THR A 6 17.55 23.64 24.57
N ARG A 7 17.79 24.44 23.52
CA ARG A 7 17.08 24.30 22.24
C ARG A 7 17.39 22.97 21.54
N TYR A 8 18.63 22.49 21.61
CA TYR A 8 19.02 21.19 21.03
C TYR A 8 18.41 20.03 21.81
N LEU A 9 18.43 20.07 23.15
CA LEU A 9 17.77 19.08 24.01
C LEU A 9 16.26 19.04 23.81
N ASN A 10 15.61 20.20 23.66
CA ASN A 10 14.17 20.28 23.42
C ASN A 10 13.79 19.71 22.04
N ASN A 11 14.60 20.01 21.01
CA ASN A 11 14.44 19.40 19.70
C ASN A 11 14.65 17.87 19.77
N LEU A 12 15.65 17.37 20.50
CA LEU A 12 15.89 15.93 20.66
C LEU A 12 14.71 15.22 21.36
N GLY A 13 14.14 15.83 22.40
CA GLY A 13 12.93 15.33 23.05
C GLY A 13 11.76 15.23 22.08
N GLN A 14 11.53 16.28 21.28
CA GLN A 14 10.50 16.30 20.25
C GLN A 14 10.72 15.22 19.17
N TRP A 15 11.97 15.04 18.69
CA TRP A 15 12.31 13.99 17.73
C TRP A 15 12.09 12.59 18.30
N TYR A 16 12.39 12.40 19.58
CA TYR A 16 12.14 11.14 20.28
C TYR A 16 10.64 10.81 20.36
N GLU A 17 9.80 11.79 20.73
CA GLU A 17 8.34 11.60 20.78
C GLU A 17 7.74 11.30 19.40
N VAL A 18 8.21 11.99 18.36
CA VAL A 18 7.81 11.72 16.97
C VAL A 18 8.23 10.31 16.57
N ALA A 19 9.47 9.91 16.83
CA ALA A 19 9.97 8.57 16.50
C ALA A 19 9.19 7.47 17.22
N LEU A 20 8.86 7.66 18.50
CA LEU A 20 8.01 6.74 19.25
C LEU A 20 6.61 6.63 18.65
N THR A 21 6.00 7.76 18.29
CA THR A 21 4.66 7.79 17.72
C THR A 21 4.62 7.08 16.35
N VAL A 22 5.62 7.32 15.51
CA VAL A 22 5.78 6.65 14.22
C VAL A 22 5.98 5.15 14.41
N THR A 23 6.81 4.73 15.37
CA THR A 23 7.04 3.31 15.66
C THR A 23 5.76 2.61 16.12
N LYS A 24 4.99 3.24 17.02
CA LYS A 24 3.69 2.72 17.47
C LYS A 24 2.71 2.59 16.31
N ALA A 25 2.66 3.57 15.41
CA ALA A 25 1.81 3.52 14.22
C ALA A 25 2.21 2.38 13.27
N ILE A 26 3.51 2.20 13.01
CA ILE A 26 4.05 1.12 12.18
C ILE A 26 3.63 -0.25 12.74
N VAL A 27 3.85 -0.48 14.05
CA VAL A 27 3.48 -1.73 14.70
C VAL A 27 1.97 -1.94 14.66
N ALA A 28 1.16 -0.90 14.91
CA ALA A 28 -0.29 -0.98 14.84
C ALA A 28 -0.79 -1.38 13.45
N ILE A 29 -0.20 -0.84 12.37
CA ILE A 29 -0.54 -1.23 11.00
C ILE A 29 -0.14 -2.69 10.74
N GLY A 30 1.05 -3.12 11.18
CA GLY A 30 1.48 -4.52 11.07
C GLY A 30 0.53 -5.49 11.77
N VAL A 31 0.07 -5.15 12.98
CA VAL A 31 -0.94 -5.91 13.72
C VAL A 31 -2.28 -5.93 12.98
N LEU A 32 -2.73 -4.80 12.43
CA LEU A 32 -3.97 -4.75 11.64
C LEU A 32 -3.89 -5.63 10.39
N CYS A 33 -2.76 -5.64 9.68
CA CYS A 33 -2.52 -6.53 8.54
C CYS A 33 -2.60 -8.01 8.97
N LEU A 34 -2.00 -8.36 10.12
CA LEU A 34 -2.07 -9.71 10.66
C LEU A 34 -3.51 -10.10 11.02
N VAL A 35 -4.25 -9.24 11.72
CA VAL A 35 -5.65 -9.48 12.08
C VAL A 35 -6.52 -9.66 10.84
N ALA A 36 -6.37 -8.80 9.84
CA ALA A 36 -7.10 -8.93 8.58
C ALA A 36 -6.78 -10.25 7.85
N TYR A 37 -5.53 -10.70 7.91
CA TYR A 37 -5.13 -12.00 7.36
C TYR A 37 -5.75 -13.17 8.13
N LEU A 38 -5.69 -13.14 9.47
CA LEU A 38 -6.28 -14.16 10.33
C LEU A 38 -7.79 -14.32 10.09
N LEU A 39 -8.51 -13.21 9.94
CA LEU A 39 -9.93 -13.21 9.54
C LEU A 39 -10.14 -13.80 8.14
N THR A 40 -9.22 -13.53 7.20
CA THR A 40 -9.27 -14.09 5.84
C THR A 40 -9.16 -15.61 5.84
N ILE A 41 -8.29 -16.18 6.67
CA ILE A 41 -8.10 -17.63 6.79
C ILE A 41 -9.02 -18.28 7.84
N SER A 42 -9.87 -17.49 8.52
CA SER A 42 -10.78 -17.94 9.58
C SER A 42 -10.07 -18.68 10.72
N TYR A 43 -8.93 -18.15 11.17
CA TYR A 43 -8.11 -18.75 12.22
C TYR A 43 -7.68 -17.70 13.25
N ILE A 44 -7.69 -18.06 14.53
CA ILE A 44 -7.18 -17.23 15.62
C ILE A 44 -6.13 -18.05 16.37
N PRO A 45 -4.85 -17.66 16.35
CA PRO A 45 -3.81 -18.41 17.02
C PRO A 45 -3.92 -18.28 18.54
N SER A 46 -3.64 -19.38 19.22
CA SER A 46 -3.48 -19.40 20.68
C SER A 46 -2.15 -18.74 21.05
N GLU A 47 -2.21 -17.72 21.90
CA GLU A 47 -1.06 -17.01 22.49
C GLU A 47 -0.19 -16.22 21.49
N ILE A 48 -0.66 -15.05 21.06
CA ILE A 48 0.22 -14.04 20.43
C ILE A 48 1.00 -13.32 21.54
N SER A 49 2.32 -13.28 21.43
CA SER A 49 3.18 -12.64 22.43
C SER A 49 3.58 -11.23 21.99
N PHE A 50 3.83 -10.33 22.95
CA PHE A 50 4.50 -9.05 22.67
C PHE A 50 5.90 -9.24 22.07
N GLY A 51 6.53 -10.41 22.28
CA GLY A 51 7.79 -10.78 21.64
C GLY A 51 7.70 -10.85 20.10
N ASP A 52 6.50 -10.99 19.54
CA ASP A 52 6.27 -11.08 18.10
C ASP A 52 6.29 -9.70 17.39
N THR A 53 6.62 -8.62 18.11
CA THR A 53 6.69 -7.25 17.58
C THR A 53 7.60 -7.14 16.34
N LEU A 54 8.71 -7.88 16.30
CA LEU A 54 9.59 -7.93 15.13
C LEU A 54 8.88 -8.49 13.89
N ILE A 55 8.03 -9.51 14.07
CA ILE A 55 7.26 -10.10 12.98
C ILE A 55 6.21 -9.09 12.50
N PHE A 56 5.56 -8.33 13.39
CA PHE A 56 4.64 -7.26 12.98
C PHE A 56 5.34 -6.17 12.16
N LEU A 57 6.56 -5.80 12.55
CA LEU A 57 7.38 -4.85 11.79
C LEU A 57 7.75 -5.41 10.42
N LEU A 58 8.08 -6.71 10.34
CA LEU A 58 8.41 -7.38 9.08
C LEU A 58 7.18 -7.50 8.17
N ILE A 59 6.00 -7.80 8.73
CA ILE A 59 4.71 -7.77 8.01
C ILE A 59 4.43 -6.36 7.47
N PHE A 60 4.59 -5.34 8.29
CA PHE A 60 4.43 -3.95 7.85
C PHE A 60 5.39 -3.61 6.72
N ALA A 61 6.67 -3.95 6.85
CA ALA A 61 7.68 -3.67 5.83
C ALA A 61 7.35 -4.35 4.50
N ALA A 62 7.02 -5.65 4.53
CA ALA A 62 6.65 -6.40 3.33
C ALA A 62 5.36 -5.86 2.68
N PHE A 63 4.34 -5.52 3.48
CA PHE A 63 3.10 -4.91 3.00
C PHE A 63 3.35 -3.53 2.39
N SER A 64 4.14 -2.69 3.07
CA SER A 64 4.47 -1.33 2.64
C SER A 64 5.26 -1.32 1.34
N ILE A 65 6.23 -2.22 1.16
CA ILE A 65 6.98 -2.36 -0.10
C ILE A 65 6.04 -2.74 -1.24
N ALA A 66 5.20 -3.78 -1.05
CA ALA A 66 4.26 -4.23 -2.06
C ALA A 66 3.26 -3.11 -2.43
N TYR A 67 2.70 -2.43 -1.42
CA TYR A 67 1.78 -1.31 -1.60
C TYR A 67 2.44 -0.14 -2.31
N THR A 68 3.68 0.21 -1.96
CA THR A 68 4.43 1.32 -2.56
C THR A 68 4.69 1.05 -4.03
N VAL A 69 5.19 -0.15 -4.38
CA VAL A 69 5.45 -0.53 -5.78
C VAL A 69 4.16 -0.45 -6.61
N LEU A 70 3.06 -1.03 -6.12
CA LEU A 70 1.78 -0.95 -6.81
C LEU A 70 1.26 0.49 -6.91
N GLY A 71 1.30 1.24 -5.81
CA GLY A 71 0.80 2.60 -5.73
C GLY A 71 1.52 3.55 -6.70
N PHE A 72 2.86 3.47 -6.76
CA PHE A 72 3.64 4.24 -7.73
C PHE A 72 3.29 3.85 -9.16
N MET A 73 3.15 2.57 -9.43
CA MET A 73 2.82 2.08 -10.76
C MET A 73 1.44 2.55 -11.23
N LEU A 74 0.41 2.43 -10.38
CA LEU A 74 -0.93 2.95 -10.65
C LEU A 74 -0.95 4.47 -10.75
N PHE A 75 -0.11 5.17 -9.97
CA PHE A 75 0.06 6.61 -10.09
C PHE A 75 0.63 7.01 -11.45
N PHE A 76 1.73 6.41 -11.89
CA PHE A 76 2.29 6.71 -13.22
C PHE A 76 1.30 6.38 -14.33
N PHE A 77 0.59 5.26 -14.22
CA PHE A 77 -0.43 4.92 -15.20
C PHE A 77 -1.59 5.93 -15.20
N GLY A 78 -2.16 6.27 -14.05
CA GLY A 78 -3.23 7.26 -13.95
C GLY A 78 -2.84 8.66 -14.43
N THR A 79 -1.65 9.13 -14.06
CA THR A 79 -1.15 10.43 -14.53
C THR A 79 -0.91 10.47 -16.03
N SER A 80 -0.50 9.35 -16.64
CA SER A 80 -0.34 9.25 -18.09
C SER A 80 -1.69 9.35 -18.85
N LEU A 81 -2.80 9.03 -18.19
CA LEU A 81 -4.17 9.14 -18.72
C LEU A 81 -4.83 10.50 -18.47
N ALA A 82 -4.12 11.49 -17.91
CA ALA A 82 -4.60 12.86 -17.78
C ALA A 82 -5.14 13.51 -19.08
N PRO A 83 -4.63 13.19 -20.29
CA PRO A 83 -5.22 13.69 -21.54
C PRO A 83 -6.66 13.20 -21.76
N VAL A 84 -6.97 11.97 -21.31
CA VAL A 84 -8.32 11.42 -21.40
C VAL A 84 -9.25 12.20 -20.49
N THR A 85 -8.82 12.53 -19.27
CA THR A 85 -9.63 13.36 -18.36
C THR A 85 -9.81 14.78 -18.90
N TYR A 86 -8.79 15.36 -19.52
CA TYR A 86 -8.94 16.61 -20.28
C TYR A 86 -10.01 16.52 -21.37
N LEU A 87 -10.00 15.46 -22.20
CA LEU A 87 -10.98 15.28 -23.27
C LEU A 87 -12.40 15.18 -22.71
N VAL A 88 -12.60 14.39 -21.65
CA VAL A 88 -13.90 14.26 -20.98
C VAL A 88 -14.36 15.60 -20.41
N LEU A 89 -13.50 16.30 -19.67
CA LEU A 89 -13.85 17.60 -19.08
C LEU A 89 -14.12 18.68 -20.15
N SER A 90 -13.39 18.66 -21.26
CA SER A 90 -13.60 19.56 -22.40
C SER A 90 -14.93 19.30 -23.10
N LEU A 91 -15.29 18.02 -23.28
CA LEU A 91 -16.61 17.64 -23.79
C LEU A 91 -17.72 18.10 -22.84
N VAL A 92 -17.57 17.87 -21.54
CA VAL A 92 -18.54 18.31 -20.53
C VAL A 92 -18.67 19.83 -20.52
N ASP A 93 -17.55 20.58 -20.58
CA ASP A 93 -17.55 22.04 -20.60
C ASP A 93 -18.28 22.63 -21.82
N LYS A 94 -18.20 21.95 -22.97
CA LYS A 94 -18.95 22.33 -24.18
C LYS A 94 -20.47 22.33 -23.97
N TYR A 95 -20.98 21.40 -23.16
CA TYR A 95 -22.40 21.26 -22.87
C TYR A 95 -22.85 22.00 -21.60
N LEU A 96 -21.92 22.58 -20.83
CA LEU A 96 -22.26 23.34 -19.62
C LEU A 96 -22.75 24.76 -19.94
N PRO A 97 -23.76 25.26 -19.19
CA PRO A 97 -24.19 26.65 -19.28
C PRO A 97 -23.03 27.62 -19.03
N PRO A 98 -23.00 28.81 -19.68
CA PRO A 98 -21.88 29.76 -19.58
C PRO A 98 -21.50 30.18 -18.16
N HIS A 99 -22.45 30.14 -17.20
CA HIS A 99 -22.25 30.51 -15.80
C HIS A 99 -21.63 29.39 -14.94
N ILE A 100 -21.56 28.14 -15.43
CA ILE A 100 -21.01 26.96 -14.73
C ILE A 100 -19.72 26.45 -15.41
N ARG A 101 -19.32 27.03 -16.56
CA ARG A 101 -18.15 26.57 -17.31
C ARG A 101 -16.90 26.47 -16.44
N ILE A 102 -16.21 25.35 -16.58
CA ILE A 102 -15.06 24.93 -15.79
C ILE A 102 -13.83 25.76 -16.15
N GLY A 103 -13.75 26.29 -17.38
CA GLY A 103 -12.76 27.30 -17.75
C GLY A 103 -12.87 27.79 -19.20
N LYS A 104 -12.48 29.04 -19.48
CA LYS A 104 -12.50 29.60 -20.85
C LYS A 104 -11.55 28.86 -21.81
N LYS A 105 -10.47 28.26 -21.30
CA LYS A 105 -9.53 27.35 -21.99
C LYS A 105 -8.86 26.43 -20.96
N LEU A 106 -9.24 25.16 -20.92
CA LEU A 106 -8.58 24.15 -20.09
C LEU A 106 -7.15 23.90 -20.61
N PRO A 107 -6.11 23.87 -19.74
CA PRO A 107 -4.76 23.60 -20.20
C PRO A 107 -4.58 22.12 -20.55
N PHE A 108 -3.98 21.86 -21.71
CA PHE A 108 -3.64 20.49 -22.11
C PHE A 108 -2.47 19.98 -21.26
N PRO A 109 -2.59 18.80 -20.62
CA PRO A 109 -1.51 18.26 -19.81
C PRO A 109 -0.36 17.78 -20.71
N LYS A 110 0.89 18.07 -20.30
CA LYS A 110 2.07 17.56 -21.02
C LYS A 110 2.15 16.05 -20.84
N ILE A 111 2.11 15.30 -21.95
CA ILE A 111 2.20 13.84 -21.95
C ILE A 111 3.65 13.41 -21.88
N ASN A 112 3.96 12.48 -20.99
CA ASN A 112 5.21 11.74 -21.05
C ASN A 112 4.94 10.33 -21.60
N ILE A 113 5.09 10.15 -22.92
CA ILE A 113 4.82 8.87 -23.61
C ILE A 113 5.66 7.73 -23.01
N ILE A 114 6.87 8.03 -22.54
CA ILE A 114 7.75 7.06 -21.88
C ILE A 114 7.10 6.54 -20.59
N THR A 115 6.45 7.41 -19.80
CA THR A 115 5.74 6.97 -18.59
C THR A 115 4.50 6.12 -18.88
N LEU A 116 3.81 6.39 -19.99
CA LEU A 116 2.69 5.55 -20.45
C LEU A 116 3.18 4.16 -20.87
N ILE A 117 4.20 4.10 -21.74
CA ILE A 117 4.76 2.83 -22.22
C ILE A 117 5.36 2.04 -21.05
N GLY A 118 6.12 2.70 -20.17
CA GLY A 118 6.73 2.06 -19.00
C GLY A 118 5.70 1.52 -18.01
N SER A 119 4.61 2.26 -17.76
CA SER A 119 3.54 1.78 -16.87
C SER A 119 2.72 0.63 -17.49
N LEU A 120 2.46 0.66 -18.80
CA LEU A 120 1.84 -0.45 -19.52
C LEU A 120 2.74 -1.70 -19.54
N TYR A 121 4.05 -1.54 -19.74
CA TYR A 121 5.00 -2.63 -19.68
C TYR A 121 5.07 -3.26 -18.29
N LEU A 122 5.11 -2.45 -17.23
CA LEU A 122 5.03 -2.96 -15.86
C LEU A 122 3.71 -3.69 -15.60
N LEU A 123 2.57 -3.18 -16.09
CA LEU A 123 1.27 -3.86 -15.96
C LEU A 123 1.28 -5.20 -16.68
N TYR A 124 1.93 -5.26 -17.83
CA TYR A 124 2.13 -6.49 -18.59
C TYR A 124 3.05 -7.49 -17.86
N VAL A 125 4.18 -7.06 -17.29
CA VAL A 125 5.09 -7.96 -16.55
C VAL A 125 4.40 -8.59 -15.34
N ILE A 126 3.55 -7.83 -14.65
CA ILE A 126 2.83 -8.30 -13.45
C ILE A 126 1.46 -8.91 -13.84
N HIS A 127 1.16 -9.06 -15.14
CA HIS A 127 -0.15 -9.53 -15.60
C HIS A 127 -0.50 -10.93 -15.08
N GLY A 128 0.51 -11.80 -14.94
CA GLY A 128 0.35 -13.17 -14.47
C GLY A 128 -0.12 -13.26 -13.01
N ILE A 129 0.06 -12.19 -12.23
CA ILE A 129 -0.32 -12.12 -10.81
C ILE A 129 -1.73 -11.50 -10.65
N PHE A 130 -2.16 -10.63 -11.58
CA PHE A 130 -3.31 -9.75 -11.37
C PHE A 130 -4.43 -9.80 -12.43
N LEU A 131 -4.16 -10.07 -13.72
CA LEU A 131 -5.19 -9.92 -14.77
C LEU A 131 -6.18 -11.11 -14.90
N LEU A 132 -5.93 -12.24 -14.24
CA LEU A 132 -6.80 -13.43 -14.31
C LEU A 132 -8.13 -13.27 -13.56
N HIS A 133 -8.26 -12.26 -12.69
CA HIS A 133 -9.47 -12.03 -11.90
C HIS A 133 -10.10 -10.67 -12.23
N TRP A 134 -11.34 -10.69 -12.73
CA TRP A 134 -12.13 -9.48 -13.06
C TRP A 134 -12.14 -8.43 -11.93
N LYS A 135 -12.20 -8.87 -10.67
CA LYS A 135 -12.20 -7.98 -9.49
C LYS A 135 -10.91 -7.16 -9.37
N ILE A 136 -9.77 -7.71 -9.79
CA ILE A 136 -8.49 -7.01 -9.79
C ILE A 136 -8.45 -5.99 -10.94
N ASN A 137 -8.99 -6.34 -12.11
CA ASN A 137 -9.10 -5.37 -13.22
C ASN A 137 -10.00 -4.19 -12.84
N LEU A 138 -11.09 -4.47 -12.14
CA LEU A 138 -11.98 -3.44 -11.59
C LEU A 138 -11.24 -2.56 -10.57
N TYR A 139 -10.44 -3.15 -9.67
CA TYR A 139 -9.58 -2.40 -8.74
C TYR A 139 -8.62 -1.45 -9.47
N ILE A 140 -7.89 -1.96 -10.47
CA ILE A 140 -6.94 -1.17 -11.26
C ILE A 140 -7.68 -0.04 -11.97
N GLY A 141 -8.78 -0.35 -12.68
CA GLY A 141 -9.55 0.62 -13.45
C GLY A 141 -10.11 1.75 -12.59
N ILE A 142 -10.73 1.42 -11.44
CA ILE A 142 -11.27 2.44 -10.51
C ILE A 142 -10.15 3.30 -9.94
N THR A 143 -9.06 2.69 -9.48
CA THR A 143 -7.93 3.42 -8.87
C THR A 143 -7.31 4.38 -9.88
N VAL A 144 -7.06 3.91 -11.09
CA VAL A 144 -6.46 4.69 -12.18
C VAL A 144 -7.38 5.82 -12.61
N PHE A 145 -8.69 5.58 -12.68
CA PHE A 145 -9.68 6.62 -12.98
C PHE A 145 -9.64 7.75 -11.94
N PHE A 146 -9.69 7.41 -10.65
CA PHE A 146 -9.64 8.43 -9.58
C PHE A 146 -8.31 9.18 -9.57
N ILE A 147 -7.18 8.50 -9.77
CA ILE A 147 -5.87 9.15 -9.88
C ILE A 147 -5.86 10.11 -11.07
N ALA A 148 -6.29 9.67 -12.26
CA ALA A 148 -6.31 10.51 -13.46
C ALA A 148 -7.22 11.74 -13.28
N PHE A 149 -8.38 11.54 -12.66
CA PHE A 149 -9.36 12.59 -12.41
C PHE A 149 -8.85 13.62 -11.39
N ALA A 150 -8.28 13.16 -10.27
CA ALA A 150 -7.73 14.03 -9.23
C ALA A 150 -6.39 14.69 -9.64
N TYR A 151 -5.59 14.03 -10.48
CA TYR A 151 -4.32 14.60 -10.95
C TYR A 151 -4.53 15.83 -11.83
N TYR A 152 -5.63 15.90 -12.59
CA TYR A 152 -5.89 17.03 -13.47
C TYR A 152 -6.04 18.39 -12.74
N PRO A 153 -6.88 18.55 -11.69
CA PRO A 153 -6.92 19.78 -10.91
C PRO A 153 -5.60 20.06 -10.18
N PHE A 154 -4.85 19.03 -9.75
CA PHE A 154 -3.50 19.21 -9.21
C PHE A 154 -2.56 19.82 -10.24
N TYR A 155 -2.57 19.32 -11.48
CA TYR A 155 -1.80 19.88 -12.59
C TYR A 155 -2.13 21.35 -12.84
N MET A 156 -3.44 21.69 -12.86
CA MET A 156 -3.90 23.07 -13.02
C MET A 156 -3.42 23.99 -11.88
N ASN A 157 -3.57 23.56 -10.62
CA ASN A 157 -3.13 24.36 -9.48
C ASN A 157 -1.61 24.55 -9.50
N ARG A 158 -0.85 23.52 -9.86
CA ARG A 158 0.61 23.61 -10.01
C ARG A 158 1.03 24.58 -11.11
N GLN A 159 0.30 24.66 -12.22
CA GLN A 159 0.54 25.68 -13.25
C GLN A 159 0.27 27.09 -12.71
N LYS A 160 -0.86 27.32 -12.04
CA LYS A 160 -1.20 28.61 -11.45
C LYS A 160 -0.18 29.07 -10.42
N ILE A 161 0.34 28.15 -9.60
CA ILE A 161 1.42 28.43 -8.63
C ILE A 161 2.70 28.85 -9.35
N LYS A 162 3.10 28.13 -10.42
CA LYS A 162 4.29 28.49 -11.20
C LYS A 162 4.14 29.86 -11.87
N GLU A 163 3.01 30.12 -12.51
CA GLU A 163 2.71 31.42 -13.12
C GLU A 163 2.70 32.55 -12.09
N PHE A 164 2.16 32.29 -10.90
CA PHE A 164 2.18 33.25 -9.80
C PHE A 164 3.61 33.56 -9.36
N ASN A 165 4.42 32.55 -9.08
CA ASN A 165 5.80 32.74 -8.61
C ASN A 165 6.66 33.50 -9.63
N ILE A 166 6.48 33.22 -10.93
CA ILE A 166 7.20 33.96 -11.99
C ILE A 166 6.72 35.42 -12.08
N LYS A 167 5.43 35.67 -11.92
CA LYS A 167 4.85 37.01 -12.13
C LYS A 167 4.94 37.91 -10.90
N PHE A 168 5.06 37.33 -9.71
CA PHE A 168 4.86 38.00 -8.42
C PHE A 168 5.92 37.59 -7.39
N GLU A 169 7.16 37.37 -7.83
CA GLU A 169 8.27 36.89 -6.99
C GLU A 169 8.48 37.74 -5.72
N ASN A 170 8.35 39.06 -5.83
CA ASN A 170 8.62 40.01 -4.74
C ASN A 170 7.34 40.56 -4.07
N LEU A 171 6.19 39.89 -4.24
CA LEU A 171 4.93 40.40 -3.69
C LEU A 171 4.89 40.36 -2.16
N ALA A 172 5.66 39.45 -1.55
CA ALA A 172 5.81 39.36 -0.10
C ALA A 172 6.53 40.61 0.44
N ASP A 173 7.61 41.03 -0.22
CA ASP A 173 8.39 42.20 0.19
C ASP A 173 7.56 43.49 0.19
N ILE A 174 6.62 43.61 -0.75
CA ILE A 174 5.68 44.75 -0.84
C ILE A 174 4.70 44.80 0.34
N VAL A 175 4.38 43.67 0.97
CA VAL A 175 3.51 43.64 2.16
C VAL A 175 4.25 44.15 3.39
N ASP A 176 5.55 43.88 3.47
CA ASP A 176 6.41 44.20 4.61
C ASP A 176 7.09 45.58 4.50
N ASP A 177 7.08 46.18 3.31
CA ASP A 177 7.62 47.52 3.05
C ASP A 177 6.83 48.61 3.81
N PRO A 178 7.45 49.36 4.75
CA PRO A 178 6.79 50.42 5.50
C PRO A 178 6.31 51.57 4.60
N ASP A 179 6.98 51.83 3.48
CA ASP A 179 6.72 52.97 2.58
C ASP A 179 5.67 52.64 1.50
N ALA A 180 5.29 51.37 1.34
CA ALA A 180 4.28 50.96 0.37
C ALA A 180 2.85 51.39 0.77
N SER A 181 2.11 51.94 -0.20
CA SER A 181 0.72 52.38 -0.01
C SER A 181 -0.21 51.25 0.45
N GLU A 182 -1.22 51.58 1.28
CA GLU A 182 -2.20 50.60 1.78
C GLU A 182 -2.93 49.85 0.65
N ASN A 183 -3.27 50.53 -0.45
CA ASN A 183 -3.92 49.91 -1.60
C ASN A 183 -3.04 48.84 -2.26
N LEU A 184 -1.73 49.09 -2.34
CA LEU A 184 -0.76 48.14 -2.87
C LEU A 184 -0.57 46.95 -1.93
N LYS A 185 -0.49 47.20 -0.61
CA LYS A 185 -0.46 46.15 0.43
C LYS A 185 -1.72 45.28 0.39
N ALA A 186 -2.90 45.88 0.23
CA ALA A 186 -4.17 45.17 0.12
C ALA A 186 -4.23 44.28 -1.14
N PHE A 187 -3.73 44.79 -2.28
CA PHE A 187 -3.60 44.00 -3.50
C PHE A 187 -2.64 42.80 -3.31
N ALA A 188 -1.47 43.03 -2.72
CA ALA A 188 -0.47 42.01 -2.46
C ALA A 188 -1.00 40.91 -1.52
N ARG A 189 -1.62 41.28 -0.40
CA ARG A 189 -2.28 40.33 0.53
C ARG A 189 -3.35 39.49 -0.17
N LYS A 190 -4.21 40.09 -0.99
CA LYS A 190 -5.26 39.37 -1.74
C LYS A 190 -4.67 38.34 -2.71
N LYS A 191 -3.55 38.65 -3.34
CA LYS A 191 -2.84 37.77 -4.26
C LYS A 191 -2.13 36.62 -3.53
N LEU A 192 -1.41 36.91 -2.45
CA LEU A 192 -0.77 35.90 -1.61
C LEU A 192 -1.78 34.93 -1.00
N LYS A 193 -2.93 35.43 -0.49
CA LYS A 193 -4.01 34.56 0.02
C LYS A 193 -4.54 33.59 -1.05
N ARG A 194 -4.59 34.03 -2.32
CA ARG A 194 -4.98 33.16 -3.44
C ARG A 194 -3.92 32.10 -3.74
N LEU A 195 -2.63 32.46 -3.67
CA LEU A 195 -1.53 31.51 -3.79
C LEU A 195 -1.61 30.45 -2.69
N GLU A 196 -1.78 30.88 -1.44
CA GLU A 196 -1.93 29.99 -0.28
C GLU A 196 -3.08 29.00 -0.49
N THR A 197 -4.22 29.48 -1.00
CA THR A 197 -5.35 28.61 -1.36
C THR A 197 -4.95 27.56 -2.39
N HIS A 198 -4.27 27.95 -3.48
CA HIS A 198 -3.82 26.98 -4.49
C HIS A 198 -2.81 25.97 -3.96
N VAL A 199 -1.93 26.38 -3.03
CA VAL A 199 -0.97 25.48 -2.37
C VAL A 199 -1.72 24.50 -1.47
N LYS A 200 -2.66 24.98 -0.65
CA LYS A 200 -3.49 24.15 0.21
C LYS A 200 -4.30 23.13 -0.60
N ASP A 201 -5.01 23.57 -1.63
CA ASP A 201 -5.76 22.68 -2.53
C ASP A 201 -4.84 21.62 -3.17
N SER A 202 -3.62 22.00 -3.55
CA SER A 202 -2.66 21.06 -4.12
C SER A 202 -2.23 20.00 -3.11
N LEU A 203 -2.00 20.37 -1.85
CA LEU A 203 -1.65 19.43 -0.78
C LEU A 203 -2.81 18.48 -0.46
N GLU A 204 -4.04 18.98 -0.41
CA GLU A 204 -5.24 18.16 -0.21
C GLU A 204 -5.41 17.13 -1.34
N ILE A 205 -5.18 17.54 -2.60
CA ILE A 205 -5.25 16.61 -3.74
C ILE A 205 -4.12 15.58 -3.69
N VAL A 206 -2.89 15.95 -3.29
CA VAL A 206 -1.80 14.99 -3.12
C VAL A 206 -2.17 13.94 -2.07
N PHE A 207 -2.71 14.37 -0.93
CA PHE A 207 -3.19 13.46 0.11
C PHE A 207 -4.28 12.51 -0.42
N PHE A 208 -5.24 13.03 -1.17
CA PHE A 208 -6.30 12.22 -1.80
C PHE A 208 -5.73 11.17 -2.77
N ILE A 209 -4.81 11.57 -3.65
CA ILE A 209 -4.16 10.66 -4.62
C ILE A 209 -3.36 9.57 -3.89
N SER A 210 -2.62 9.91 -2.82
CA SER A 210 -1.84 8.95 -2.04
C SER A 210 -2.70 7.90 -1.34
N LEU A 211 -3.92 8.26 -0.92
CA LEU A 211 -4.87 7.34 -0.30
C LEU A 211 -5.72 6.55 -1.31
N THR A 212 -5.77 6.99 -2.57
CA THR A 212 -6.63 6.40 -3.60
C THR A 212 -6.40 4.89 -3.80
N PRO A 213 -5.16 4.36 -3.81
CA PRO A 213 -4.94 2.91 -3.95
C PRO A 213 -5.40 2.08 -2.74
N LEU A 214 -5.55 2.70 -1.56
CA LEU A 214 -5.90 2.02 -0.30
C LEU A 214 -7.40 1.71 -0.23
N VAL A 215 -8.26 2.63 -0.68
CA VAL A 215 -9.72 2.51 -0.54
C VAL A 215 -10.27 1.30 -1.31
N PRO A 216 -9.97 1.12 -2.61
CA PRO A 216 -10.45 -0.03 -3.37
C PRO A 216 -9.83 -1.35 -2.90
N LEU A 217 -8.66 -1.32 -2.26
CA LEU A 217 -8.01 -2.51 -1.69
C LEU A 217 -8.82 -3.09 -0.53
N ILE A 218 -9.41 -2.22 0.29
CA ILE A 218 -10.26 -2.60 1.42
C ILE A 218 -11.66 -3.00 0.94
N LEU A 219 -12.23 -2.27 -0.01
CA LEU A 219 -13.60 -2.51 -0.50
C LEU A 219 -13.69 -3.77 -1.37
N ILE A 220 -12.65 -4.10 -2.14
CA ILE A 220 -12.63 -5.25 -3.04
C ILE A 220 -11.89 -6.38 -2.32
N GLY A 221 -12.63 -7.12 -1.49
CA GLY A 221 -12.08 -8.10 -0.56
C GLY A 221 -11.06 -9.08 -1.17
N ASP A 222 -11.28 -9.57 -2.38
CA ASP A 222 -10.34 -10.52 -3.02
C ASP A 222 -8.97 -9.91 -3.35
N VAL A 223 -8.91 -8.60 -3.63
CA VAL A 223 -7.65 -7.88 -3.88
C VAL A 223 -6.90 -7.72 -2.57
N GLY A 224 -7.59 -7.31 -1.51
CA GLY A 224 -7.03 -7.24 -0.16
C GLY A 224 -6.49 -8.60 0.30
N LYS A 225 -7.24 -9.68 0.07
CA LYS A 225 -6.80 -11.06 0.37
C LYS A 225 -5.55 -11.46 -0.42
N ALA A 226 -5.49 -11.13 -1.71
CA ALA A 226 -4.32 -11.42 -2.54
C ALA A 226 -3.07 -10.70 -2.00
N PHE A 227 -3.21 -9.42 -1.64
CA PHE A 227 -2.14 -8.63 -1.02
C PHE A 227 -1.68 -9.23 0.31
N LEU A 228 -2.62 -9.57 1.20
CA LEU A 228 -2.30 -10.18 2.48
C LEU A 228 -1.63 -11.54 2.31
N ASN A 229 -2.12 -12.39 1.41
CA ASN A 229 -1.49 -13.68 1.10
C ASN A 229 -0.06 -13.50 0.62
N TYR A 230 0.18 -12.56 -0.31
CA TYR A 230 1.51 -12.23 -0.82
C TYR A 230 2.44 -11.73 0.29
N THR A 231 1.96 -10.81 1.13
CA THR A 231 2.71 -10.32 2.30
C THR A 231 3.08 -11.48 3.22
N MET A 232 2.11 -12.32 3.61
CA MET A 232 2.36 -13.44 4.52
C MET A 232 3.27 -14.50 3.93
N GLN A 233 3.27 -14.67 2.61
CA GLN A 233 4.20 -15.54 1.93
C GLN A 233 5.64 -14.99 1.98
N ASN A 234 5.81 -13.69 1.71
CA ASN A 234 7.11 -13.03 1.76
C ASN A 234 7.69 -12.94 3.18
N THR A 235 6.84 -12.86 4.20
CA THR A 235 7.27 -12.92 5.61
C THR A 235 7.52 -14.34 6.10
N GLY A 236 7.14 -15.36 5.32
CA GLY A 236 7.26 -16.76 5.69
C GLY A 236 6.20 -17.26 6.67
N VAL A 237 5.21 -16.43 7.03
CA VAL A 237 4.04 -16.83 7.83
C VAL A 237 3.18 -17.84 7.05
N ARG A 238 3.11 -17.69 5.73
CA ARG A 238 2.39 -18.57 4.82
C ARG A 238 3.35 -19.26 3.85
N ILE A 239 3.11 -20.52 3.54
CA ILE A 239 3.86 -21.26 2.53
C ILE A 239 2.87 -22.04 1.65
N GLU A 240 2.89 -21.80 0.35
CA GLU A 240 1.98 -22.46 -0.60
C GLU A 240 2.32 -23.93 -0.85
N LYS A 241 3.62 -24.29 -0.80
CA LYS A 241 4.11 -25.67 -0.97
C LYS A 241 5.23 -25.96 0.01
N ALA A 242 4.95 -26.78 1.01
CA ALA A 242 5.92 -27.21 2.02
C ALA A 242 5.97 -28.74 2.12
N THR A 243 7.13 -29.24 2.56
CA THR A 243 7.27 -30.61 3.06
C THR A 243 7.15 -30.55 4.59
N LEU A 244 6.21 -31.30 5.14
CA LEU A 244 5.91 -31.32 6.57
C LEU A 244 6.36 -32.64 7.18
N TYR A 245 7.02 -32.54 8.34
CA TYR A 245 7.36 -33.67 9.18
C TYR A 245 6.49 -33.58 10.44
N ILE A 246 5.56 -34.52 10.59
CA ILE A 246 4.53 -34.44 11.63
C ILE A 246 4.57 -35.68 12.51
N LYS A 247 4.59 -35.48 13.83
CA LYS A 247 4.55 -36.53 14.84
C LYS A 247 3.12 -36.98 15.16
N GLU A 248 2.95 -38.20 15.67
CA GLU A 248 1.69 -38.63 16.30
C GLU A 248 1.33 -37.76 17.53
N PRO A 249 0.03 -37.56 17.85
CA PRO A 249 -1.15 -38.14 17.19
C PRO A 249 -1.60 -37.38 15.92
N TYR A 250 -1.09 -36.16 15.68
CA TYR A 250 -1.57 -35.26 14.63
C TYR A 250 -1.36 -35.80 13.22
N ALA A 251 -0.28 -36.55 12.99
CA ALA A 251 -0.03 -37.19 11.70
C ALA A 251 -1.14 -38.18 11.28
N ASN A 252 -1.89 -38.74 12.24
CA ASN A 252 -2.99 -39.67 11.96
C ASN A 252 -4.31 -38.95 11.64
N LEU A 253 -4.39 -37.64 11.84
CA LEU A 253 -5.55 -36.81 11.50
C LEU A 253 -5.52 -36.31 10.05
N ILE A 254 -4.39 -36.49 9.34
CA ILE A 254 -4.21 -36.02 7.96
C ILE A 254 -4.47 -37.19 7.00
N GLU A 255 -5.46 -37.01 6.12
CA GLU A 255 -5.89 -37.99 5.12
C GLU A 255 -5.09 -37.90 3.81
N LEU A 256 -3.83 -37.45 3.87
CA LEU A 256 -2.93 -37.40 2.73
C LEU A 256 -2.00 -38.63 2.72
N PRO A 257 -1.48 -39.03 1.55
CA PRO A 257 -0.41 -40.02 1.48
C PRO A 257 0.77 -39.59 2.36
N LYS A 258 1.12 -40.44 3.32
CA LYS A 258 2.23 -40.22 4.23
C LYS A 258 3.36 -41.20 3.93
N SER A 259 4.59 -40.73 3.94
CA SER A 259 5.78 -41.57 3.88
C SER A 259 6.58 -41.45 5.17
N THR A 260 7.47 -42.41 5.42
CA THR A 260 8.40 -42.35 6.56
C THR A 260 9.73 -42.99 6.16
N SER A 261 10.83 -42.46 6.68
CA SER A 261 12.12 -43.15 6.66
C SER A 261 12.23 -44.09 7.86
N LYS A 262 13.21 -45.02 7.84
CA LYS A 262 13.47 -45.92 8.98
C LYS A 262 13.80 -45.12 10.25
N GLU A 263 14.59 -44.07 10.14
CA GLU A 263 14.98 -43.21 11.26
C GLU A 263 13.79 -42.44 11.83
N LEU A 264 12.94 -41.85 10.97
CA LEU A 264 11.77 -41.08 11.40
C LEU A 264 10.66 -41.97 12.01
N SER A 265 10.60 -43.24 11.60
CA SER A 265 9.64 -44.19 12.14
C SER A 265 9.85 -44.48 13.63
N GLN A 266 11.10 -44.44 14.11
CA GLN A 266 11.42 -44.59 15.55
C GLN A 266 10.80 -43.47 16.39
N TYR A 267 10.71 -42.27 15.81
CA TYR A 267 10.12 -41.08 16.44
C TYR A 267 8.65 -40.88 16.07
N LYS A 268 8.01 -41.86 15.41
CA LYS A 268 6.62 -41.78 14.95
C LYS A 268 6.34 -40.50 14.13
N THR A 269 7.31 -40.11 13.32
CA THR A 269 7.24 -38.91 12.48
C THR A 269 6.96 -39.31 11.04
N PHE A 270 6.01 -38.64 10.41
CA PHE A 270 5.59 -38.90 9.03
C PHE A 270 5.80 -37.69 8.15
N ILE A 271 6.12 -37.93 6.88
CA ILE A 271 6.41 -36.92 5.87
C ILE A 271 5.18 -36.73 4.99
N PHE A 272 4.78 -35.47 4.83
CA PHE A 272 3.74 -35.03 3.92
C PHE A 272 4.32 -34.01 2.93
N LYS A 273 4.12 -34.23 1.63
CA LYS A 273 4.64 -33.35 0.58
C LYS A 273 3.54 -32.47 0.01
N ASP A 274 3.94 -31.33 -0.54
CA ASP A 274 3.05 -30.39 -1.24
C ASP A 274 1.86 -29.92 -0.37
N VAL A 275 2.09 -29.73 0.92
CA VAL A 275 1.07 -29.23 1.86
C VAL A 275 1.17 -27.72 1.99
N LYS A 276 0.01 -27.07 2.07
CA LYS A 276 -0.07 -25.62 2.27
C LYS A 276 -0.03 -25.30 3.76
N VAL A 277 0.89 -24.42 4.15
CA VAL A 277 0.95 -23.84 5.49
C VAL A 277 0.29 -22.47 5.43
N LEU A 278 -0.88 -22.35 6.07
CA LEU A 278 -1.62 -21.09 6.09
C LEU A 278 -1.06 -20.11 7.13
N PHE A 279 -0.51 -20.63 8.23
CA PHE A 279 0.00 -19.79 9.32
C PHE A 279 1.08 -20.52 10.12
N GLN A 280 2.23 -19.87 10.32
CA GLN A 280 3.30 -20.34 11.20
C GLN A 280 4.16 -19.17 11.71
N GLY A 281 5.06 -19.47 12.63
CA GLY A 281 6.10 -18.54 13.10
C GLY A 281 5.62 -17.52 14.14
N ILE A 282 4.32 -17.48 14.43
CA ILE A 282 3.71 -16.64 15.46
C ILE A 282 2.88 -17.56 16.38
N GLY A 283 3.05 -17.42 17.68
CA GLY A 283 2.38 -18.28 18.67
C GLY A 283 2.89 -19.72 18.68
N LYS A 284 2.09 -20.63 19.28
CA LYS A 284 2.51 -22.02 19.59
C LYS A 284 2.03 -23.08 18.61
N SER A 285 1.32 -22.69 17.56
CA SER A 285 0.70 -23.64 16.63
C SER A 285 0.82 -23.18 15.18
N THR A 286 0.81 -24.17 14.30
CA THR A 286 0.88 -24.01 12.85
C THR A 286 -0.44 -24.48 12.25
N LEU A 287 -1.05 -23.64 11.41
CA LEU A 287 -2.25 -23.99 10.65
C LEU A 287 -1.84 -24.53 9.29
N VAL A 288 -2.22 -25.78 9.00
CA VAL A 288 -2.02 -26.41 7.70
C VAL A 288 -3.36 -26.54 6.97
N SER A 289 -3.33 -26.39 5.65
CA SER A 289 -4.45 -26.68 4.77
C SER A 289 -4.04 -27.73 3.74
N TYR A 290 -4.94 -28.67 3.50
CA TYR A 290 -4.77 -29.69 2.49
C TYR A 290 -6.08 -30.03 1.82
N LYS A 291 -6.01 -30.46 0.55
CA LYS A 291 -7.17 -30.83 -0.24
C LYS A 291 -7.35 -32.34 -0.23
N VAL A 292 -8.53 -32.82 0.13
CA VAL A 292 -8.94 -34.23 0.01
C VAL A 292 -10.15 -34.28 -0.90
N LYS A 293 -9.99 -34.89 -2.08
CA LYS A 293 -11.01 -34.86 -3.15
C LYS A 293 -11.34 -33.41 -3.51
N ASP A 294 -12.57 -32.94 -3.27
CA ASP A 294 -13.01 -31.55 -3.51
C ASP A 294 -13.19 -30.70 -2.25
N ILE A 295 -12.77 -31.21 -1.09
CA ILE A 295 -12.91 -30.52 0.20
C ILE A 295 -11.53 -30.03 0.65
N GLU A 296 -11.42 -28.73 0.94
CA GLU A 296 -10.26 -28.16 1.62
C GLU A 296 -10.45 -28.34 3.14
N LYS A 297 -9.52 -29.08 3.76
CA LYS A 297 -9.49 -29.33 5.20
C LYS A 297 -8.37 -28.53 5.83
N GLN A 298 -8.64 -27.98 7.01
CA GLN A 298 -7.64 -27.27 7.81
C GLN A 298 -7.38 -28.04 9.10
N LEU A 299 -6.13 -28.07 9.55
CA LEU A 299 -5.73 -28.70 10.80
C LEU A 299 -4.74 -27.80 11.55
N VAL A 300 -4.99 -27.60 12.84
CA VAL A 300 -4.09 -26.88 13.74
C VAL A 300 -3.17 -27.89 14.40
N ILE A 301 -1.86 -27.69 14.31
CA ILE A 301 -0.85 -28.59 14.87
C ILE A 301 0.08 -27.78 15.78
N PRO A 302 0.29 -28.18 17.04
CA PRO A 302 1.23 -27.50 17.92
C PRO A 302 2.66 -27.61 17.36
N ASN A 303 3.45 -26.54 17.51
CA ASN A 303 4.78 -26.43 16.90
C ASN A 303 5.77 -27.51 17.35
N GLU A 304 5.55 -28.13 18.51
CA GLU A 304 6.37 -29.25 19.02
C GLU A 304 6.19 -30.57 18.24
N TYR A 305 5.07 -30.70 17.50
CA TYR A 305 4.71 -31.88 16.71
C TYR A 305 4.94 -31.70 15.21
N ILE A 306 5.37 -30.53 14.74
CA ILE A 306 5.54 -30.24 13.31
C ILE A 306 6.89 -29.58 13.04
N THR A 307 7.53 -30.02 11.95
CA THR A 307 8.66 -29.32 11.36
C THR A 307 8.34 -29.03 9.90
N VAL A 308 8.56 -27.78 9.49
CA VAL A 308 8.23 -27.27 8.16
C VAL A 308 9.52 -27.07 7.37
N GLU A 309 9.73 -27.87 6.34
CA GLU A 309 10.86 -27.72 5.43
C GLU A 309 10.49 -26.84 4.24
N ARG A 310 11.40 -25.90 3.92
CA ARG A 310 11.28 -25.00 2.77
C ARG A 310 12.24 -25.43 1.68
N SER A 311 11.70 -25.86 0.55
CA SER A 311 12.50 -26.15 -0.63
C SER A 311 12.54 -24.90 -1.51
N LYS A 312 13.72 -24.30 -1.69
CA LYS A 312 13.95 -23.26 -2.71
C LYS A 312 14.67 -23.92 -3.88
N LYS A 313 14.08 -23.90 -5.08
CA LYS A 313 14.84 -24.23 -6.28
C LYS A 313 15.94 -23.19 -6.43
N ILE A 314 17.19 -23.64 -6.53
CA ILE A 314 18.29 -22.79 -6.97
C ILE A 314 18.08 -22.68 -8.48
N GLU A 315 17.66 -21.50 -8.94
CA GLU A 315 17.69 -21.18 -10.36
C GLU A 315 19.18 -20.96 -10.71
N GLU A 316 19.72 -21.83 -11.56
CA GLU A 316 21.03 -21.65 -12.21
C GLU A 316 20.97 -20.56 -13.28
#